data_AF-A5ZQI1-F1
#
_entry.id   AF-A5ZQI1-F1
#
_cell.length_a   1.000
_cell.length_b   1.000
_cell.length_c   1.000
_cell.angle_alpha   90.00
_cell.angle_beta   90.00
_cell.angle_gamma   90.00
#
_symmetry.space_group_name_H-M   'P 1'
#
loop_
_entity.id
_entity.type
_entity.pdbx_description
1 polymer ?
#
loop_
_entity_poly.entity_id
_entity_poly.type
_entity_poly.pdbx_seq_one_letter_code
_entity_poly.pdbx_strand_id
1 'polypeptide(L)'
;MQEYAKEHPLFSPITKTNSGHGATVLYGYHYALDHGADFVFQTDSDGQTLPSEFEQFWDQREAWDMVIGWRNNRQDGGSRIFVTRILRLVIRICFGVSVKDANTPFRLMKADTLRRYIDLIPNDFNLSNVVLSVIYAKKGCRVKYLPITFRPRQGGINSINMKKIFKIGRQALKDFRQINRVLNRK
;
A
#
# COMPACT_ATOMS: atom_id res chain seq x y z
N MET A 1 3.44 -2.68 -23.76
CA MET A 1 3.92 -1.60 -22.86
C MET A 1 4.84 -0.64 -23.57
N GLN A 2 6.01 -1.06 -24.09
CA GLN A 2 6.90 -0.16 -24.83
C GLN A 2 6.25 0.44 -26.09
N GLU A 3 5.48 -0.35 -26.84
CA GLU A 3 4.72 0.17 -28.00
C GLU A 3 3.62 1.16 -27.57
N TYR A 4 2.90 0.85 -26.49
CA TYR A 4 1.87 1.73 -25.93
C TYR A 4 2.43 3.09 -25.50
N ALA A 5 3.67 3.14 -25.01
CA ALA A 5 4.34 4.39 -24.66
C ALA A 5 4.55 5.34 -25.86
N LYS A 6 4.59 4.82 -27.10
CA LYS A 6 4.73 5.66 -28.29
C LYS A 6 3.52 6.58 -28.51
N GLU A 7 2.33 6.14 -28.10
CA GLU A 7 1.07 6.87 -28.24
C GLU A 7 0.67 7.65 -26.97
N HIS A 8 1.37 7.41 -25.85
CA HIS A 8 1.06 7.96 -24.54
C HIS A 8 2.28 8.67 -23.94
N PRO A 9 2.51 9.96 -24.23
CA PRO A 9 3.74 10.67 -23.86
C PRO A 9 3.96 10.82 -22.35
N LEU A 10 2.89 10.71 -21.54
CA LEU A 10 2.97 10.72 -20.07
C LEU A 10 3.17 9.32 -19.47
N PHE A 11 3.21 8.28 -20.29
CA PHE A 11 3.36 6.90 -19.85
C PHE A 11 4.79 6.42 -20.10
N SER A 12 5.54 6.19 -19.02
CA SER A 12 6.90 5.64 -19.08
C SER A 12 6.94 4.23 -18.48
N PRO A 13 7.03 3.17 -19.30
CA PRO A 13 7.15 1.80 -18.81
C PRO A 13 8.57 1.48 -18.36
N ILE A 14 8.71 0.96 -17.13
CA ILE A 14 10.00 0.56 -16.56
C ILE A 14 10.07 -0.97 -16.48
N THR A 15 11.18 -1.55 -16.91
CA THR A 15 11.42 -3.00 -16.84
C THR A 15 12.50 -3.29 -15.81
N LYS A 16 12.26 -4.28 -14.95
CA LYS A 16 13.20 -4.76 -13.93
C LYS A 16 13.05 -6.26 -13.71
N THR A 17 14.07 -6.90 -13.15
CA THR A 17 14.02 -8.30 -12.73
C THR A 17 12.91 -8.53 -11.69
N ASN A 18 12.20 -9.64 -11.74
CA ASN A 18 11.13 -9.93 -10.78
C ASN A 18 11.69 -10.10 -9.35
N SER A 19 11.24 -9.27 -8.42
CA SER A 19 11.63 -9.30 -7.00
C SER A 19 10.42 -9.41 -6.06
N GLY A 20 9.27 -9.81 -6.58
CA GLY A 20 8.01 -9.84 -5.83
C GLY A 20 7.31 -8.48 -5.74
N HIS A 21 6.04 -8.51 -5.30
CA HIS A 21 5.16 -7.34 -5.32
C HIS A 21 5.64 -6.22 -4.39
N GLY A 22 5.98 -6.52 -3.13
CA GLY A 22 6.38 -5.51 -2.15
C GLY A 22 7.65 -4.74 -2.56
N ALA A 23 8.69 -5.45 -3.00
CA ALA A 23 9.91 -4.85 -3.50
C ALA A 23 9.70 -4.05 -4.80
N THR A 24 8.79 -4.50 -5.68
CA THR A 24 8.46 -3.77 -6.92
C THR A 24 7.71 -2.48 -6.64
N VAL A 25 6.81 -2.47 -5.66
CA VAL A 25 6.12 -1.24 -5.22
C VAL A 25 7.10 -0.25 -4.61
N LEU A 26 8.01 -0.71 -3.73
CA LEU A 26 9.04 0.16 -3.15
C LEU A 26 9.95 0.76 -4.22
N TYR A 27 10.38 -0.05 -5.19
CA TYR A 27 11.16 0.43 -6.33
C TYR A 27 10.42 1.56 -7.08
N GLY A 28 9.12 1.40 -7.35
CA GLY A 28 8.32 2.43 -8.01
C GLY A 28 8.22 3.73 -7.21
N TYR A 29 8.14 3.64 -5.88
CA TYR A 29 8.15 4.82 -5.02
C TYR A 29 9.50 5.53 -5.02
N HIS A 30 10.60 4.81 -4.86
CA HIS A 30 11.94 5.40 -4.97
C HIS A 30 12.15 6.05 -6.33
N TYR A 31 11.78 5.36 -7.41
CA TYR A 31 11.86 5.91 -8.76
C TYR A 31 11.11 7.24 -8.87
N ALA A 32 9.86 7.31 -8.42
CA ALA A 32 9.08 8.56 -8.47
C ALA A 32 9.72 9.68 -7.64
N LEU A 33 10.24 9.37 -6.45
CA LEU A 33 10.91 10.34 -5.57
C LEU A 33 12.22 10.87 -6.15
N ASP A 34 13.02 9.99 -6.78
CA ASP A 34 14.31 10.30 -7.39
C ASP A 34 14.13 11.16 -8.66
N HIS A 35 12.97 11.04 -9.32
CA HIS A 35 12.58 11.85 -10.48
C HIS A 35 11.81 13.11 -10.11
N GLY A 36 11.84 13.53 -8.83
CA GLY A 36 11.34 14.83 -8.40
C GLY A 36 9.81 14.94 -8.33
N ALA A 37 9.08 13.84 -8.20
CA ALA A 37 7.62 13.92 -8.01
C ALA A 37 7.28 14.67 -6.71
N ASP A 38 6.25 15.53 -6.74
CA ASP A 38 5.68 16.18 -5.54
C ASP A 38 4.67 15.28 -4.81
N PHE A 39 4.00 14.43 -5.58
CA PHE A 39 3.03 13.47 -5.10
C PHE A 39 3.22 12.12 -5.79
N VAL A 40 3.00 11.04 -5.06
CA VAL A 40 3.07 9.68 -5.58
C VAL A 40 1.72 9.01 -5.41
N PHE A 41 1.11 8.63 -6.54
CA PHE A 41 -0.12 7.86 -6.57
C PHE A 41 0.16 6.39 -6.94
N GLN A 42 -0.35 5.46 -6.13
CA GLN A 42 -0.25 4.03 -6.40
C GLN A 42 -1.63 3.47 -6.75
N THR A 43 -1.73 2.73 -7.86
CA THR A 43 -2.90 1.91 -8.21
C THR A 43 -2.48 0.57 -8.83
N ASP A 44 -3.33 -0.45 -8.70
CA ASP A 44 -3.14 -1.74 -9.36
C ASP A 44 -3.74 -1.71 -10.79
N SER A 45 -3.14 -2.47 -11.71
CA SER A 45 -3.55 -2.55 -13.11
C SER A 45 -4.61 -3.63 -13.39
N ASP A 46 -5.17 -4.27 -12.37
CA ASP A 46 -6.12 -5.38 -12.50
C ASP A 46 -7.60 -4.96 -12.65
N GLY A 47 -7.84 -3.64 -12.76
CA GLY A 47 -9.16 -3.05 -12.97
C GLY A 47 -10.09 -3.14 -11.76
N GLN A 48 -9.58 -3.52 -10.57
CA GLN A 48 -10.39 -3.57 -9.36
C GLN A 48 -10.76 -2.19 -8.83
N THR A 49 -9.92 -1.19 -9.04
CA THR A 49 -10.14 0.20 -8.62
C THR A 49 -10.66 1.04 -9.80
N LEU A 50 -11.41 2.10 -9.50
CA LEU A 50 -11.92 3.01 -10.52
C LEU A 50 -10.99 4.22 -10.67
N PRO A 51 -10.36 4.43 -11.84
CA PRO A 51 -9.55 5.62 -12.07
C PRO A 51 -10.34 6.92 -11.89
N SER A 52 -11.64 6.91 -12.19
CA SER A 52 -12.54 8.08 -12.00
C SER A 52 -12.69 8.51 -10.54
N GLU A 53 -12.34 7.65 -9.58
CA GLU A 53 -12.34 7.97 -8.15
C GLU A 53 -11.05 8.69 -7.70
N PHE A 54 -10.10 8.95 -8.60
CA PHE A 54 -8.87 9.68 -8.28
C PHE A 54 -9.11 11.14 -7.89
N GLU A 55 -10.09 11.82 -8.48
CA GLU A 55 -10.28 13.27 -8.29
C GLU A 55 -10.49 13.65 -6.82
N GLN A 56 -11.32 12.90 -6.09
CA GLN A 56 -11.53 13.11 -4.65
C GLN A 56 -10.26 12.93 -3.80
N PHE A 57 -9.25 12.19 -4.30
CA PHE A 57 -7.94 12.09 -3.64
C PHE A 57 -7.12 13.35 -3.92
N TRP A 58 -7.13 13.79 -5.17
CA TRP A 58 -6.43 14.99 -5.62
C TRP A 58 -6.91 16.25 -4.90
N ASP A 59 -8.22 16.38 -4.68
CA ASP A 59 -8.84 17.49 -3.91
C ASP A 59 -8.35 17.56 -2.47
N GLN A 60 -7.99 16.42 -1.89
CA GLN A 60 -7.57 16.30 -0.50
C GLN A 60 -6.05 16.37 -0.34
N ARG A 61 -5.28 16.39 -1.45
CA ARG A 61 -3.82 16.18 -1.42
C ARG A 61 -3.07 17.18 -0.53
N GLU A 62 -3.53 18.43 -0.42
CA GLU A 62 -2.80 19.45 0.34
C GLU A 62 -3.00 19.34 1.85
N ALA A 63 -4.18 18.89 2.27
CA ALA A 63 -4.57 18.82 3.68
C ALA A 63 -3.98 17.59 4.42
N TRP A 64 -3.55 16.57 3.68
CA TRP A 64 -3.15 15.28 4.23
C TRP A 64 -1.79 14.84 3.70
N ASP A 65 -1.03 14.11 4.52
CA ASP A 65 0.23 13.50 4.10
C ASP A 65 -0.01 12.27 3.21
N MET A 66 -1.11 11.57 3.46
CA MET A 66 -1.59 10.46 2.64
C MET A 66 -3.12 10.43 2.61
N VAL A 67 -3.67 10.25 1.41
CA VAL A 67 -5.06 9.92 1.18
C VAL A 67 -5.12 8.48 0.66
N ILE A 68 -5.81 7.59 1.36
CA ILE A 68 -5.83 6.15 1.05
C ILE A 68 -7.27 5.64 0.92
N GLY A 69 -7.48 4.79 -0.09
CA GLY A 69 -8.75 4.14 -0.32
C GLY A 69 -9.11 3.15 0.77
N TRP A 70 -10.37 3.17 1.17
CA TRP A 70 -10.97 2.21 2.07
C TRP A 70 -12.08 1.46 1.35
N ARG A 71 -11.97 0.13 1.35
CA ARG A 71 -12.97 -0.77 0.78
C ARG A 71 -14.15 -0.88 1.74
N ASN A 72 -15.20 -0.08 1.51
CA ASN A 72 -16.38 0.01 2.38
C ASN A 72 -17.35 -1.17 2.16
N ASN A 73 -17.60 -1.55 0.90
CA ASN A 73 -18.57 -2.59 0.54
C ASN A 73 -17.89 -3.92 0.15
N ARG A 74 -17.40 -4.66 1.14
CA ARG A 74 -16.92 -6.02 0.91
C ARG A 74 -18.09 -7.01 0.86
N GLN A 75 -18.52 -7.35 -0.35
CA GLN A 75 -19.24 -8.61 -0.61
C GLN A 75 -18.28 -9.83 -0.68
N ASP A 76 -17.00 -9.63 -0.32
CA ASP A 76 -16.03 -10.71 -0.19
C ASP A 76 -16.35 -11.54 1.07
N GLY A 77 -16.61 -12.84 0.91
CA GLY A 77 -17.04 -13.77 1.97
C GLY A 77 -16.25 -13.71 3.29
N GLY A 78 -16.87 -14.20 4.37
CA GLY A 78 -16.45 -14.00 5.77
C GLY A 78 -14.99 -14.29 6.10
N SER A 79 -14.31 -15.17 5.33
CA SER A 79 -12.88 -15.46 5.50
C SER A 79 -11.97 -14.25 5.28
N ARG A 80 -12.29 -13.36 4.33
CA ARG A 80 -11.46 -12.17 4.03
C ARG A 80 -11.64 -11.05 5.05
N ILE A 81 -12.85 -10.94 5.61
CA ILE A 81 -13.15 -10.07 6.75
C ILE A 81 -12.35 -10.51 7.96
N PHE A 82 -12.31 -11.82 8.23
CA PHE A 82 -11.53 -12.39 9.33
C PHE A 82 -10.03 -12.09 9.21
N VAL A 83 -9.44 -12.33 8.03
CA VAL A 83 -8.02 -12.01 7.78
C VAL A 83 -7.73 -10.53 8.01
N THR A 84 -8.64 -9.64 7.59
CA THR A 84 -8.47 -8.19 7.80
C THR A 84 -8.55 -7.82 9.27
N ARG A 85 -9.46 -8.43 10.03
CA ARG A 85 -9.57 -8.24 11.49
C ARG A 85 -8.30 -8.71 12.21
N ILE A 86 -7.78 -9.88 11.84
CA ILE A 86 -6.50 -10.38 12.38
C ILE A 86 -5.38 -9.40 12.06
N LEU A 87 -5.26 -8.94 10.82
CA LEU A 87 -4.20 -8.01 10.43
C LEU A 87 -4.27 -6.71 11.26
N ARG A 88 -5.47 -6.14 11.43
CA ARG A 88 -5.67 -4.96 12.30
C ARG A 88 -5.27 -5.23 13.74
N LEU A 89 -5.62 -6.39 14.29
CA LEU A 89 -5.25 -6.78 15.64
C LEU A 89 -3.72 -6.92 15.79
N VAL A 90 -3.07 -7.59 14.83
CA VAL A 90 -1.61 -7.74 14.80
C VAL A 90 -0.93 -6.38 14.71
N ILE A 91 -1.42 -5.48 13.85
CA ILE A 91 -0.90 -4.11 13.74
C ILE A 91 -1.02 -3.37 15.08
N ARG A 92 -2.19 -3.47 15.73
CA ARG A 92 -2.43 -2.82 17.03
C ARG A 92 -1.51 -3.36 18.12
N ILE A 93 -1.32 -4.67 18.18
CA ILE A 93 -0.44 -5.32 19.18
C ILE A 93 1.03 -4.98 18.91
N CYS A 94 1.48 -5.04 17.65
CA CYS A 94 2.88 -4.86 17.31
C CYS A 94 3.33 -3.40 17.32
N PHE A 95 2.47 -2.46 16.92
CA PHE A 95 2.86 -1.08 16.67
C PHE A 95 2.09 -0.05 17.52
N GLY A 96 1.05 -0.47 18.25
CA GLY A 96 0.25 0.43 19.08
C GLY A 96 -0.69 1.35 18.29
N VAL A 97 -0.83 1.16 16.98
CA VAL A 97 -1.65 2.02 16.11
C VAL A 97 -2.83 1.27 15.50
N SER A 98 -3.87 2.01 15.12
CA SER A 98 -5.03 1.48 14.41
C SER A 98 -5.07 2.04 12.99
N VAL A 99 -5.18 1.15 12.01
CA VAL A 99 -5.20 1.48 10.57
C VAL A 99 -6.46 0.89 9.97
N LYS A 100 -7.27 1.73 9.29
CA LYS A 100 -8.59 1.31 8.78
C LYS A 100 -8.44 0.29 7.67
N ASP A 101 -7.65 0.56 6.64
CA ASP A 101 -7.28 -0.42 5.62
C ASP A 101 -5.84 -0.19 5.17
N ALA A 102 -4.92 -1.03 5.64
CA ALA A 102 -3.49 -0.82 5.45
C ALA A 102 -2.98 -1.23 4.06
N ASN A 103 -3.70 -2.11 3.36
CA ASN A 103 -3.18 -2.78 2.16
C ASN A 103 -3.83 -2.31 0.86
N THR A 104 -4.67 -1.27 0.88
CA THR A 104 -5.34 -0.81 -0.36
C THR A 104 -4.32 -0.19 -1.31
N PRO A 105 -4.15 -0.72 -2.54
CA PRO A 105 -3.28 -0.14 -3.55
C PRO A 105 -4.06 0.93 -4.32
N PHE A 106 -4.52 1.96 -3.61
CA PHE A 106 -5.17 3.15 -4.17
C PHE A 106 -4.92 4.29 -3.18
N ARG A 107 -3.75 4.92 -3.32
CA ARG A 107 -3.23 5.86 -2.32
C ARG A 107 -2.43 6.96 -2.98
N LEU A 108 -2.69 8.19 -2.54
CA LEU A 108 -1.96 9.40 -2.92
C LEU A 108 -1.14 9.84 -1.72
N MET A 109 0.15 10.07 -1.91
CA MET A 109 1.09 10.41 -0.84
C MET A 109 1.90 11.65 -1.21
N LYS A 110 2.10 12.54 -0.24
CA LYS A 110 3.07 13.65 -0.39
C LYS A 110 4.48 13.08 -0.49
N ALA A 111 5.23 13.50 -1.50
CA ALA A 111 6.59 13.01 -1.74
C ALA A 111 7.52 13.31 -0.56
N ASP A 112 7.43 14.50 0.04
CA ASP A 112 8.23 14.86 1.20
C ASP A 112 8.01 13.93 2.39
N THR A 113 6.74 13.57 2.67
CA THR A 113 6.42 12.66 3.76
C THR A 113 6.82 11.23 3.43
N LEU A 114 6.67 10.80 2.18
CA LEU A 114 7.12 9.48 1.73
C LEU A 114 8.64 9.35 1.82
N ARG A 115 9.39 10.34 1.33
CA ARG A 115 10.87 10.38 1.35
C ARG A 115 11.43 10.29 2.76
N ARG A 116 10.78 10.91 3.75
CA ARG A 116 11.23 10.83 5.16
C ARG A 116 11.19 9.43 5.76
N TYR A 117 10.36 8.53 5.24
CA TYR A 117 10.06 7.27 5.92
C TYR A 117 10.18 6.01 5.07
N ILE A 118 10.32 6.13 3.75
CA ILE A 118 10.37 4.97 2.87
C ILE A 118 11.53 4.02 3.20
N ASP A 119 12.70 4.56 3.60
CA ASP A 119 13.89 3.79 3.96
C ASP A 119 13.76 3.00 5.27
N LEU A 120 12.68 3.23 6.03
CA LEU A 120 12.36 2.42 7.21
C LEU A 120 11.74 1.06 6.84
N ILE A 121 11.39 0.87 5.56
CA ILE A 121 10.82 -0.37 5.04
C ILE A 121 11.96 -1.23 4.47
N PRO A 122 12.15 -2.47 4.94
CA PRO A 122 13.15 -3.36 4.36
C PRO A 122 12.84 -3.65 2.88
N ASN A 123 13.86 -3.65 2.03
CA ASN A 123 13.73 -3.84 0.57
C ASN A 123 13.00 -5.14 0.17
N ASP A 124 13.22 -6.23 0.92
CA ASP A 124 12.63 -7.55 0.63
C ASP A 124 11.27 -7.79 1.31
N PHE A 125 10.67 -6.73 1.86
CA PHE A 125 9.46 -6.87 2.64
C PHE A 125 8.21 -7.03 1.76
N ASN A 126 7.49 -8.14 1.90
CA ASN A 126 6.35 -8.48 1.04
C ASN A 126 5.09 -7.63 1.29
N LEU A 127 4.98 -6.97 2.45
CA LEU A 127 3.80 -6.18 2.83
C LEU A 127 4.14 -4.67 2.93
N SER A 128 4.93 -4.15 2.00
CA SER A 128 5.39 -2.73 1.98
C SER A 128 4.25 -1.74 2.21
N ASN A 129 3.11 -1.94 1.54
CA ASN A 129 1.93 -1.08 1.67
C ASN A 129 1.33 -1.06 3.09
N VAL A 130 1.34 -2.21 3.78
CA VAL A 130 0.88 -2.30 5.16
C VAL A 130 1.82 -1.55 6.08
N VAL A 131 3.14 -1.80 5.96
CA VAL A 131 4.14 -1.16 6.82
C VAL A 131 4.16 0.35 6.60
N LEU A 132 4.05 0.82 5.35
CA LEU A 132 3.97 2.24 5.06
C LEU A 132 2.78 2.89 5.78
N SER A 133 1.61 2.25 5.75
CA SER A 133 0.43 2.75 6.47
C SER A 133 0.63 2.78 7.99
N VAL A 134 1.32 1.78 8.54
CA VAL A 134 1.68 1.71 9.96
C VAL A 134 2.66 2.82 10.33
N ILE A 135 3.68 3.06 9.50
CA ILE A 135 4.68 4.11 9.69
C ILE A 135 3.99 5.47 9.74
N TYR A 136 3.13 5.79 8.77
CA TYR A 136 2.39 7.04 8.73
C TYR A 136 1.55 7.22 10.00
N ALA A 137 0.83 6.18 10.42
CA ALA A 137 0.04 6.24 11.65
C ALA A 137 0.92 6.43 12.90
N LYS A 138 2.06 5.73 12.98
CA LYS A 138 2.95 5.78 14.15
C LYS A 138 3.73 7.09 14.27
N LYS A 139 4.06 7.70 13.14
CA LYS A 139 4.72 9.01 13.08
C LYS A 139 3.73 10.18 13.18
N GLY A 140 2.44 9.91 13.41
CA GLY A 140 1.42 10.94 13.58
C GLY A 140 1.13 11.73 12.30
N CYS A 141 1.43 11.16 11.13
CA CYS A 141 1.14 11.81 9.85
C CYS A 141 -0.37 11.93 9.65
N ARG A 142 -0.79 12.98 8.94
CA ARG A 142 -2.19 13.23 8.62
C ARG A 142 -2.63 12.25 7.53
N VAL A 143 -3.42 11.24 7.91
CA VAL A 143 -3.95 10.23 6.97
C VAL A 143 -5.46 10.32 6.84
N LYS A 144 -5.95 10.48 5.61
CA LYS A 144 -7.39 10.43 5.29
C LYS A 144 -7.74 9.11 4.63
N TYR A 145 -8.85 8.51 5.06
CA TYR A 145 -9.46 7.36 4.39
C TYR A 145 -10.68 7.82 3.61
N LEU A 146 -10.72 7.54 2.31
CA LEU A 146 -11.88 7.78 1.45
C LEU A 146 -12.49 6.43 1.03
N PRO A 147 -13.82 6.27 1.06
CA PRO A 147 -14.43 5.06 0.51
C PRO A 147 -14.15 4.99 -0.99
N ILE A 148 -13.76 3.82 -1.47
CA ILE A 148 -13.57 3.56 -2.90
C ILE A 148 -14.34 2.32 -3.34
N THR A 149 -14.68 2.28 -4.62
CA THR A 149 -15.23 1.11 -5.28
C THR A 149 -14.11 0.09 -5.49
N PHE A 150 -14.38 -1.16 -5.12
CA PHE A 150 -13.44 -2.26 -5.30
C PHE A 150 -14.15 -3.44 -5.96
N ARG A 151 -13.97 -3.55 -7.28
CA ARG A 151 -14.60 -4.58 -8.11
C ARG A 151 -13.91 -5.93 -7.92
N PRO A 152 -14.61 -7.06 -8.15
CA PRO A 152 -13.96 -8.36 -8.31
C PRO A 152 -12.89 -8.29 -9.42
N ARG A 153 -11.81 -9.07 -9.29
CA ARG A 153 -10.81 -9.18 -10.36
C ARG A 153 -11.45 -9.68 -11.64
N GLN A 154 -11.08 -9.09 -12.77
CA GLN A 154 -11.52 -9.57 -14.08
C GLN A 154 -10.73 -10.82 -14.56
N GLY A 155 -9.68 -11.23 -13.83
CA GLY A 155 -8.90 -12.44 -14.11
C GLY A 155 -8.06 -12.93 -12.93
N GLY A 156 -7.69 -14.22 -12.95
CA GLY A 156 -6.85 -14.90 -11.95
C GLY A 156 -7.63 -15.59 -10.83
N ILE A 157 -7.21 -16.82 -10.47
CA ILE A 157 -7.84 -17.62 -9.42
C ILE A 157 -7.30 -17.17 -8.05
N ASN A 158 -8.15 -16.63 -7.19
CA ASN A 158 -7.81 -16.40 -5.79
C ASN A 158 -7.83 -17.73 -5.00
N SER A 159 -6.72 -18.44 -5.00
CA SER A 159 -6.52 -19.54 -4.05
C SER A 159 -6.11 -18.95 -2.68
N ILE A 160 -7.10 -18.59 -1.87
CA ILE A 160 -6.89 -18.24 -0.46
C ILE A 160 -6.41 -19.50 0.27
N ASN A 161 -5.10 -19.72 0.27
CA ASN A 161 -4.49 -20.83 0.99
C ASN A 161 -4.25 -20.42 2.45
N MET A 162 -5.10 -20.93 3.34
CA MET A 162 -5.08 -20.61 4.77
C MET A 162 -3.74 -20.99 5.44
N LYS A 163 -3.07 -22.07 5.02
CA LYS A 163 -1.73 -22.44 5.51
C LYS A 163 -0.68 -21.39 5.10
N LYS A 164 -0.79 -20.86 3.87
CA LYS A 164 0.06 -19.76 3.39
C LYS A 164 -0.19 -18.48 4.19
N ILE A 165 -1.43 -18.18 4.55
CA ILE A 165 -1.80 -17.04 5.39
C ILE A 165 -1.19 -17.15 6.79
N PHE A 166 -1.26 -18.32 7.44
CA PHE A 166 -0.63 -18.51 8.76
C PHE A 166 0.90 -18.36 8.71
N LYS A 167 1.55 -18.90 7.67
CA LYS A 167 3.00 -18.74 7.47
C LYS A 167 3.37 -17.27 7.26
N ILE A 168 2.61 -16.56 6.42
CA ILE A 168 2.76 -15.12 6.20
C ILE A 168 2.53 -14.34 7.50
N GLY A 169 1.53 -14.71 8.32
CA GLY A 169 1.26 -14.06 9.60
C GLY A 169 2.41 -14.22 10.60
N ARG A 170 3.02 -15.41 10.70
CA ARG A 170 4.18 -15.64 11.57
C ARG A 170 5.43 -14.88 11.10
N GLN A 171 5.65 -14.82 9.79
CA GLN A 171 6.75 -14.04 9.21
C GLN A 171 6.51 -12.53 9.43
N ALA A 172 5.30 -12.05 9.15
CA ALA A 172 4.89 -10.66 9.38
C ALA A 172 5.07 -10.26 10.85
N LEU A 173 4.77 -11.13 11.82
CA LEU A 173 5.02 -10.85 13.24
C LEU A 173 6.51 -10.63 13.56
N LYS A 174 7.41 -11.42 12.98
CA LYS A 174 8.87 -11.24 13.16
C LYS A 174 9.32 -9.93 12.53
N ASP A 175 8.93 -9.70 11.29
CA ASP A 175 9.32 -8.52 10.53
C ASP A 175 8.75 -7.25 11.17
N PHE A 176 7.50 -7.30 11.64
CA PHE A 176 6.87 -6.21 12.37
C PHE A 176 7.57 -5.90 13.69
N ARG A 177 8.05 -6.90 14.43
CA ARG A 177 8.86 -6.65 15.64
C ARG A 177 10.18 -5.97 15.30
N GLN A 178 10.85 -6.38 14.22
CA GLN A 178 12.08 -5.75 13.77
C GLN A 178 11.84 -4.29 13.37
N ILE A 179 10.82 -4.04 12.55
CA ILE A 179 10.44 -2.69 12.13
C ILE A 179 10.03 -1.85 13.34
N ASN A 180 9.26 -2.41 14.29
CA ASN A 180 8.83 -1.68 15.48
C ASN A 180 10.03 -1.20 16.33
N ARG A 181 11.10 -2.01 16.41
CA ARG A 181 12.36 -1.60 17.07
C ARG A 181 13.02 -0.44 16.35
N VAL A 182 13.11 -0.48 15.02
CA VAL A 182 13.67 0.62 14.22
C VAL A 182 12.83 1.89 14.40
N LEU A 183 11.50 1.78 14.33
CA LEU A 183 10.59 2.92 14.48
C LEU A 183 10.60 3.56 15.88
N ASN A 184 11.04 2.83 16.91
CA ASN A 184 11.16 3.31 18.29
C ASN A 184 12.54 3.85 18.64
N ARG A 185 13.55 3.64 17.79
CA ARG A 185 14.85 4.31 17.96
C ARG A 185 14.66 5.77 17.55
N LYS A 186 14.93 6.66 18.51
CA LYS A 186 14.87 8.11 18.35
C LYS A 186 15.89 8.57 17.33
#